data_AF-A0A2P7NT72-F1
#
_entry.id   AF-A0A2P7NT72-F1
#
_cell.length_a   1.000
_cell.length_b   1.000
_cell.length_c   1.000
_cell.angle_alpha   90.00
_cell.angle_beta   90.00
_cell.angle_gamma   90.00
#
_symmetry.space_group_name_H-M   'P 1'
#
loop_
_entity.id
_entity.type
_entity.pdbx_description
1 polymer ?
#
loop_
_entity_poly.entity_id
_entity_poly.type
_entity_poly.pdbx_seq_one_letter_code
_entity_poly.pdbx_strand_id
1 'polypeptide(L)'
;MDNLAFSPRHIEAIGLRAGEGAAVLVAMAIIQRTTALRAYNAFSSSRDWMEKLSHAYVVALATRSADTYLMRQIQNCIVEVPVIPCAKCREATLGTNVIRSRLFPELAALRKQANALIHYLDNPRHRGMAELNVQGVFDYCYHLFHENADLLFGRSPEGSFPYTKCKECRAKNVESQ
;
A
#
# COMPACT_ATOMS: atom_id res chain seq x y z
N MET A 1 -2.87 1.71 -28.10
CA MET A 1 -3.40 2.51 -26.98
C MET A 1 -2.22 3.05 -26.22
N ASP A 2 -2.15 4.36 -26.01
CA ASP A 2 -1.07 4.99 -25.25
C ASP A 2 -1.40 4.91 -23.76
N ASN A 3 -0.95 3.85 -23.09
CA ASN A 3 -1.17 3.66 -21.65
C ASN A 3 -0.49 4.74 -20.78
N LEU A 4 0.28 5.65 -21.39
CA LEU A 4 0.93 6.81 -20.77
C LEU A 4 0.21 8.12 -21.08
N ALA A 5 -0.87 8.10 -21.87
CA ALA A 5 -1.71 9.26 -22.18
C ALA A 5 -2.77 9.48 -21.09
N PHE A 6 -2.33 10.01 -19.95
CA PHE A 6 -3.23 10.50 -18.90
C PHE A 6 -2.57 11.66 -18.14
N SER A 7 -3.39 12.40 -17.38
CA SER A 7 -2.91 13.43 -16.47
C SER A 7 -3.13 12.98 -15.03
N PRO A 8 -2.06 12.84 -14.22
CA PRO A 8 -2.19 12.63 -12.78
C PRO A 8 -3.09 13.69 -12.11
N ARG A 9 -3.84 13.27 -11.09
CA ARG A 9 -4.67 14.16 -10.25
C ARG A 9 -3.78 15.01 -9.32
N HIS A 10 -4.17 16.25 -9.05
CA HIS A 10 -3.39 17.11 -8.15
C HIS A 10 -3.42 16.59 -6.69
N ILE A 11 -2.26 16.35 -6.09
CA ILE A 11 -2.13 16.00 -4.66
C ILE A 11 -1.78 17.24 -3.85
N GLU A 12 -2.66 17.62 -2.91
CA GLU A 12 -2.43 18.77 -2.05
C GLU A 12 -1.27 18.57 -1.06
N ALA A 13 -0.61 19.69 -0.73
CA ALA A 13 0.42 19.75 0.29
C ALA A 13 -0.22 19.69 1.69
N ILE A 14 -0.51 18.47 2.15
CA ILE A 14 -1.01 18.23 3.50
C ILE A 14 0.15 18.09 4.51
N GLY A 15 -0.02 18.74 5.67
CA GLY A 15 0.89 18.61 6.80
C GLY A 15 0.66 17.31 7.54
N LEU A 16 1.60 16.37 7.45
CA LEU A 16 1.49 15.08 8.13
C LEU A 16 1.94 15.21 9.58
N ARG A 17 1.07 14.81 10.50
CA ARG A 17 1.44 14.62 11.91
C ARG A 17 1.93 13.20 12.06
N ALA A 18 2.95 12.96 12.87
CA ALA A 18 3.28 11.59 13.24
C ALA A 18 2.19 11.11 14.22
N GLY A 19 1.40 10.13 13.79
CA GLY A 19 0.48 9.41 14.68
C GLY A 19 1.20 8.68 15.81
N GLU A 20 0.44 8.15 16.76
CA GLU A 20 0.97 7.32 17.85
C GLU A 20 1.55 6.00 17.31
N GLY A 21 2.70 5.57 17.85
CA GLY A 21 3.33 4.26 17.62
C GLY A 21 4.80 4.32 17.19
N ALA A 22 5.29 3.34 16.42
CA ALA A 22 6.72 3.20 16.12
C ALA A 22 7.21 4.29 15.15
N ALA A 23 7.84 5.33 15.70
CA ALA A 23 8.33 6.50 14.97
C ALA A 23 9.14 6.16 13.69
N VAL A 24 9.86 5.04 13.70
CA VAL A 24 10.65 4.56 12.55
C VAL A 24 9.76 4.21 11.34
N LEU A 25 8.61 3.54 11.54
CA LEU A 25 7.73 3.16 10.42
C LEU A 25 7.11 4.40 9.76
N VAL A 26 6.68 5.35 10.58
CA VAL A 26 6.12 6.63 10.12
C VAL A 26 7.18 7.45 9.39
N ALA A 27 8.40 7.56 9.92
CA ALA A 27 9.50 8.26 9.27
C ALA A 27 9.82 7.65 7.90
N MET A 28 9.90 6.32 7.80
CA MET A 28 10.12 5.62 6.54
C MET A 28 8.97 5.88 5.56
N ALA A 29 7.71 5.85 6.00
CA ALA A 29 6.57 6.18 5.16
C ALA A 29 6.62 7.62 4.61
N ILE A 30 7.05 8.59 5.41
CA ILE A 30 7.22 10.00 4.97
C ILE A 30 8.33 10.13 3.92
N ILE A 31 9.46 9.43 4.10
CA ILE A 31 10.55 9.40 3.11
C ILE A 31 10.05 8.82 1.78
N GLN A 32 9.32 7.71 1.84
CA GLN A 32 8.75 7.07 0.66
C GLN A 32 7.69 7.96 -0.01
N ARG A 33 6.82 8.62 0.74
CA ARG A 33 5.89 9.63 0.21
C ARG A 33 6.62 10.73 -0.54
N THR A 34 7.66 11.31 0.07
CA THR A 34 8.43 12.39 -0.56
C THR A 34 9.02 11.94 -1.89
N THR A 35 9.54 10.71 -1.95
CA THR A 35 10.07 10.11 -3.18
C THR A 35 8.96 9.90 -4.23
N ALA A 36 7.82 9.35 -3.83
CA ALA A 36 6.68 9.14 -4.71
C ALA A 36 6.15 10.46 -5.28
N LEU A 37 5.96 11.49 -4.45
CA LEU A 37 5.41 12.78 -4.89
C LEU A 37 6.35 13.54 -5.84
N ARG A 38 7.67 13.43 -5.65
CA ARG A 38 8.64 13.98 -6.59
C ARG A 38 8.51 13.35 -7.97
N ALA A 39 8.42 12.02 -8.05
CA ALA A 39 8.23 11.32 -9.31
C ALA A 39 6.82 11.57 -9.91
N TYR A 40 5.81 11.66 -9.05
CA TYR A 40 4.43 11.95 -9.43
C TYR A 40 4.32 13.29 -10.17
N ASN A 41 4.93 14.34 -9.59
CA ASN A 41 4.89 15.69 -10.16
C ASN A 41 5.77 15.81 -11.40
N ALA A 42 6.86 15.03 -11.51
CA ALA A 42 7.73 15.03 -12.68
C ALA A 42 7.08 14.37 -13.90
N PHE A 43 6.20 13.37 -13.71
CA PHE A 43 5.58 12.59 -14.78
C PHE A 43 4.94 13.45 -15.89
N SER A 44 4.15 14.46 -15.51
CA SER A 44 3.46 15.32 -16.47
C SER A 44 4.40 16.22 -17.28
N SER A 45 5.62 16.46 -16.78
CA SER A 45 6.64 17.29 -17.45
C SER A 45 7.57 16.49 -18.36
N SER A 46 7.55 15.15 -18.26
CA SER A 46 8.39 14.26 -19.07
C SER A 46 7.97 14.25 -20.53
N ARG A 47 8.95 14.40 -21.41
CA ARG A 47 8.73 14.43 -22.86
C ARG A 47 8.91 13.06 -23.50
N ASP A 48 9.71 12.20 -22.88
CA ASP A 48 9.99 10.87 -23.36
C ASP A 48 9.19 9.79 -22.60
N TRP A 49 8.82 8.72 -23.31
CA TRP A 49 8.03 7.65 -22.75
C TRP A 49 8.82 6.80 -21.75
N MET A 50 10.15 6.68 -21.89
CA MET A 50 10.99 5.96 -20.91
C MET A 50 11.11 6.76 -19.62
N GLU A 51 11.20 8.10 -19.69
CA GLU A 51 11.15 8.96 -18.50
C GLU A 51 9.82 8.81 -17.76
N LYS A 52 8.69 8.88 -18.49
CA LYS A 52 7.36 8.64 -17.92
C LYS A 52 7.26 7.28 -17.24
N LEU A 53 7.80 6.25 -17.88
CA LEU A 53 7.83 4.89 -17.33
C LEU A 53 8.70 4.79 -16.07
N SER A 54 9.89 5.41 -16.08
CA SER A 54 10.77 5.49 -14.92
C SER A 54 10.07 6.16 -13.73
N HIS A 55 9.38 7.28 -13.96
CA HIS A 55 8.59 7.93 -12.92
C HIS A 55 7.45 7.06 -12.42
N ALA A 56 6.71 6.40 -13.31
CA ALA A 56 5.66 5.45 -12.92
C ALA A 56 6.21 4.32 -12.02
N TYR A 57 7.38 3.77 -12.35
CA TYR A 57 8.04 2.74 -11.55
C TYR A 57 8.44 3.25 -10.16
N VAL A 58 9.05 4.45 -10.08
CA VAL A 58 9.39 5.08 -8.81
C VAL A 58 8.14 5.36 -7.97
N VAL A 59 7.07 5.87 -8.57
CA VAL A 59 5.78 6.06 -7.90
C VAL A 59 5.26 4.72 -7.36
N ALA A 60 5.25 3.66 -8.17
CA ALA A 60 4.79 2.35 -7.73
C ALA A 60 5.61 1.81 -6.54
N LEU A 61 6.93 1.82 -6.64
CA LEU A 61 7.83 1.30 -5.59
C LEU A 61 7.70 2.07 -4.29
N ALA A 62 7.77 3.39 -4.36
CA ALA A 62 7.75 4.25 -3.19
C ALA A 62 6.38 4.22 -2.51
N THR A 63 5.28 4.31 -3.29
CA THR A 63 3.91 4.20 -2.76
C THR A 63 3.67 2.83 -2.13
N ARG A 64 4.10 1.74 -2.76
CA ARG A 64 4.00 0.37 -2.20
C ARG A 64 4.75 0.23 -0.88
N SER A 65 5.94 0.82 -0.80
CA SER A 65 6.80 0.80 0.38
C SER A 65 6.15 1.58 1.52
N ALA A 66 5.71 2.81 1.25
CA ALA A 66 4.98 3.64 2.22
C ALA A 66 3.77 2.91 2.80
N ASP A 67 2.87 2.39 1.95
CA ASP A 67 1.70 1.60 2.38
C ASP A 67 2.12 0.42 3.27
N THR A 68 3.20 -0.29 2.93
CA THR A 68 3.66 -1.41 3.75
C THR A 68 4.07 -0.97 5.15
N TYR A 69 4.79 0.15 5.28
CA TYR A 69 5.18 0.70 6.59
C TYR A 69 3.96 1.20 7.37
N LEU A 70 3.01 1.85 6.71
CA LEU A 70 1.79 2.39 7.31
C LEU A 70 0.86 1.26 7.80
N MET A 71 0.69 0.18 7.03
CA MET A 71 -0.11 -0.97 7.47
C MET A 71 0.54 -1.69 8.65
N ARG A 72 1.88 -1.77 8.70
CA ARG A 72 2.61 -2.30 9.86
C ARG A 72 2.44 -1.41 11.09
N GLN A 73 2.44 -0.09 10.89
CA GLN A 73 2.18 0.86 11.96
C GLN A 73 0.79 0.63 12.55
N ILE A 74 -0.24 0.58 11.70
CA ILE A 74 -1.62 0.29 12.13
C ILE A 74 -1.70 -1.07 12.83
N GLN A 75 -1.07 -2.10 12.27
CA GLN A 75 -1.00 -3.43 12.88
C GLN A 75 -0.45 -3.39 14.31
N ASN A 76 0.58 -2.57 14.57
CA ASN A 76 1.19 -2.42 15.89
C ASN A 76 0.32 -1.63 16.88
N CYS A 77 -0.58 -0.78 16.38
CA CYS A 77 -1.51 -0.01 17.21
C CYS A 77 -2.79 -0.78 17.57
N ILE A 78 -3.10 -1.87 16.85
CA ILE A 78 -4.29 -2.68 17.14
C ILE A 78 -4.04 -3.49 18.43
N VAL A 79 -4.92 -3.30 19.42
CA VAL A 79 -4.91 -4.09 20.66
C VAL A 79 -5.62 -5.42 20.40
N GLU A 80 -4.92 -6.52 20.62
CA GLU A 80 -5.45 -7.88 20.45
C GLU A 80 -6.22 -8.31 21.71
N VAL A 81 -7.55 -8.39 21.62
CA VAL A 81 -8.39 -8.85 22.73
C VAL A 81 -9.36 -9.94 22.26
N PRO A 82 -9.19 -11.21 22.67
CA PRO A 82 -8.04 -11.76 23.42
C PRO A 82 -6.76 -11.84 22.57
N VAL A 83 -5.61 -11.96 23.24
CA VAL A 83 -4.30 -12.17 22.59
C VAL A 83 -4.35 -13.43 21.72
N ILE A 84 -3.83 -13.36 20.49
CA ILE A 84 -3.79 -14.50 19.56
C ILE A 84 -2.43 -15.19 19.63
N PRO A 85 -2.29 -16.35 20.31
CA PRO A 85 -0.99 -16.98 20.55
C PRO A 85 -0.38 -17.61 19.27
N CYS A 86 -1.23 -18.07 18.35
CA CYS A 86 -0.75 -18.69 17.11
C CYS A 86 -0.37 -17.61 16.09
N ALA A 87 0.92 -17.53 15.74
CA ALA A 87 1.42 -16.58 14.74
C ALA A 87 0.69 -16.67 13.38
N LYS A 88 0.35 -17.88 12.91
CA LYS A 88 -0.41 -18.05 11.66
C LYS A 88 -1.85 -17.56 11.79
N CYS A 89 -2.49 -17.72 12.95
CA CYS A 89 -3.83 -17.16 13.19
C CYS A 89 -3.77 -15.64 13.35
N ARG A 90 -2.72 -15.13 13.97
CA ARG A 90 -2.46 -13.69 14.09
C ARG A 90 -2.31 -13.07 12.71
N GLU A 91 -1.51 -13.64 11.83
CA GLU A 91 -1.37 -13.16 10.44
C GLU A 91 -2.69 -13.31 9.64
N ALA A 92 -3.44 -14.39 9.85
CA ALA A 92 -4.74 -14.55 9.20
C ALA A 92 -5.81 -13.57 9.70
N THR A 93 -5.65 -13.02 10.91
CA THR A 93 -6.60 -12.08 11.54
C THR A 93 -6.19 -10.62 11.33
N LEU A 94 -4.91 -10.33 11.52
CA LEU A 94 -4.31 -9.00 11.59
C LEU A 94 -3.15 -8.81 10.62
N GLY A 95 -2.97 -9.69 9.64
CA GLY A 95 -1.95 -9.52 8.62
C GLY A 95 -2.16 -8.21 7.86
N THR A 96 -1.07 -7.60 7.39
CA THR A 96 -1.14 -6.29 6.71
C THR A 96 -2.08 -6.29 5.50
N ASN A 97 -2.21 -7.41 4.80
CA ASN A 97 -3.18 -7.58 3.71
C ASN A 97 -4.63 -7.63 4.19
N VAL A 98 -4.88 -8.22 5.37
CA VAL A 98 -6.21 -8.27 5.99
C VAL A 98 -6.60 -6.87 6.46
N ILE A 99 -5.70 -6.18 7.16
CA ILE A 99 -5.88 -4.79 7.60
C ILE A 99 -6.20 -3.90 6.41
N ARG A 100 -5.37 -3.94 5.36
CA ARG A 100 -5.59 -3.13 4.16
C ARG A 100 -6.93 -3.44 3.51
N SER A 101 -7.26 -4.72 3.30
CA SER A 101 -8.51 -5.08 2.61
C SER A 101 -9.76 -4.68 3.40
N ARG A 102 -9.67 -4.63 4.73
CA ARG A 102 -10.79 -4.30 5.61
C ARG A 102 -10.96 -2.80 5.81
N LEU A 103 -9.88 -2.08 6.04
CA LEU A 103 -9.91 -0.64 6.35
C LEU A 103 -9.77 0.25 5.12
N PHE A 104 -9.09 -0.25 4.08
CA PHE A 104 -8.76 0.50 2.87
C PHE A 104 -8.96 -0.35 1.61
N PRO A 105 -10.20 -0.82 1.34
CA PRO A 105 -10.49 -1.77 0.27
C PRO A 105 -10.05 -1.26 -1.11
N GLU A 106 -10.16 0.03 -1.35
CA GLU A 106 -9.71 0.65 -2.60
C GLU A 106 -8.19 0.61 -2.76
N LEU A 107 -7.43 0.91 -1.70
CA LEU A 107 -5.97 0.74 -1.70
C LEU A 107 -5.56 -0.72 -1.94
N ALA A 108 -6.32 -1.68 -1.42
CA ALA A 108 -6.05 -3.10 -1.66
C ALA A 108 -6.21 -3.48 -3.13
N ALA A 109 -7.20 -2.92 -3.83
CA ALA A 109 -7.39 -3.14 -5.26
C ALA A 109 -6.28 -2.47 -6.08
N LEU A 110 -6.00 -1.19 -5.80
CA LEU A 110 -5.02 -0.38 -6.53
C LEU A 110 -3.57 -0.85 -6.34
N ARG A 111 -3.22 -1.37 -5.15
CA ARG A 111 -1.89 -1.96 -4.88
C ARG A 111 -1.54 -3.09 -5.86
N LYS A 112 -2.53 -3.82 -6.38
CA LYS A 112 -2.29 -4.88 -7.38
C LYS A 112 -1.71 -4.31 -8.67
N GLN A 113 -2.12 -3.11 -9.08
CA GLN A 113 -1.61 -2.43 -10.28
C GLN A 113 -0.15 -2.02 -10.10
N ALA A 114 0.20 -1.46 -8.94
CA ALA A 114 1.59 -1.16 -8.59
C ALA A 114 2.47 -2.41 -8.57
N ASN A 115 2.00 -3.50 -7.98
CA ASN A 115 2.75 -4.77 -7.98
C ASN A 115 2.94 -5.32 -9.39
N ALA A 116 1.91 -5.28 -10.23
CA ALA A 116 2.00 -5.73 -11.62
C ALA A 116 3.07 -4.94 -12.38
N LEU A 117 3.08 -3.60 -12.26
CA LEU A 117 4.11 -2.76 -12.88
C LEU A 117 5.52 -3.10 -12.39
N ILE A 118 5.71 -3.22 -11.07
CA ILE A 118 7.02 -3.52 -10.49
C ILE A 118 7.53 -4.88 -10.97
N HIS A 119 6.71 -5.93 -10.82
CA HIS A 119 7.08 -7.26 -11.26
C HIS A 119 7.34 -7.34 -12.76
N TYR A 120 6.60 -6.56 -13.54
CA TYR A 120 6.80 -6.51 -14.97
C TYR A 120 8.17 -5.96 -15.33
N LEU A 121 8.54 -4.82 -14.75
CA LEU A 121 9.80 -4.11 -15.04
C LEU A 121 11.02 -4.78 -14.40
N ASP A 122 10.86 -5.47 -13.28
CA ASP A 122 11.94 -6.23 -12.63
C ASP A 122 12.29 -7.52 -13.41
N ASN A 123 11.41 -7.98 -14.31
CA ASN A 123 11.64 -9.20 -15.08
C ASN A 123 12.37 -8.89 -16.40
N PRO A 124 13.63 -9.33 -16.57
CA PRO A 124 14.42 -9.04 -17.77
C PRO A 124 13.85 -9.67 -19.06
N ARG A 125 12.88 -10.59 -18.95
CA ARG A 125 12.26 -11.27 -20.08
C ARG A 125 11.05 -10.53 -20.65
N HIS A 126 10.48 -9.58 -19.92
CA HIS A 126 9.33 -8.84 -20.40
C HIS A 126 9.74 -7.76 -21.41
N ARG A 127 9.06 -7.73 -22.55
CA ARG A 127 9.29 -6.78 -23.64
C ARG A 127 7.96 -6.16 -24.04
N GLY A 128 7.87 -4.84 -24.05
CA GLY A 128 6.64 -4.10 -24.39
C GLY A 128 5.97 -3.46 -23.17
N MET A 129 4.98 -2.59 -23.37
CA MET A 129 4.33 -1.80 -22.32
C MET A 129 2.78 -1.86 -22.36
N ALA A 130 2.23 -2.60 -23.31
CA ALA A 130 0.84 -2.48 -23.74
C ALA A 130 -0.19 -3.00 -22.71
N GLU A 131 0.23 -3.76 -21.70
CA GLU A 131 -0.67 -4.36 -20.70
C GLU A 131 -0.60 -3.67 -19.32
N LEU A 132 0.26 -2.67 -19.15
CA LEU A 132 0.48 -2.03 -17.86
C LEU A 132 -0.50 -0.89 -17.61
N ASN A 133 -1.29 -1.02 -16.54
CA ASN A 133 -2.19 0.03 -16.08
C ASN A 133 -1.42 1.10 -15.27
N VAL A 134 -0.78 2.02 -15.99
CA VAL A 134 0.01 3.10 -15.38
C VAL A 134 -0.89 4.10 -14.66
N GLN A 135 -2.06 4.45 -15.20
CA GLN A 135 -3.05 5.28 -14.53
C GLN A 135 -3.37 4.75 -13.12
N GLY A 136 -3.60 3.43 -12.99
CA GLY A 136 -3.88 2.78 -11.71
C GLY A 136 -2.76 2.91 -10.66
N VAL A 137 -1.50 3.10 -11.09
CA VAL A 137 -0.36 3.38 -10.19
C VAL A 137 -0.44 4.80 -9.63
N PHE A 138 -0.84 5.76 -10.45
CA PHE A 138 -1.01 7.14 -10.02
C PHE A 138 -2.26 7.33 -9.18
N ASP A 139 -3.34 6.60 -9.50
CA ASP A 139 -4.50 6.52 -8.62
C ASP A 139 -4.11 5.93 -7.28
N TYR A 140 -3.38 4.82 -7.25
CA TYR A 140 -2.88 4.25 -6.00
C TYR A 140 -2.12 5.27 -5.13
N CYS A 141 -1.22 6.04 -5.75
CA CYS A 141 -0.48 7.11 -5.09
C CYS A 141 -1.39 8.22 -4.56
N TYR A 142 -2.36 8.65 -5.37
CA TYR A 142 -3.34 9.67 -5.00
C TYR A 142 -4.19 9.22 -3.81
N HIS A 143 -4.77 8.03 -3.86
CA HIS A 143 -5.58 7.49 -2.77
C HIS A 143 -4.75 7.38 -1.47
N LEU A 144 -3.49 6.93 -1.56
CA LEU A 144 -2.66 6.76 -0.37
C LEU A 144 -2.25 8.10 0.27
N PHE A 145 -1.84 9.08 -0.54
CA PHE A 145 -1.20 10.32 -0.05
C PHE A 145 -2.09 11.55 -0.08
N HIS A 146 -3.32 11.42 -0.59
CA HIS A 146 -4.32 12.47 -0.56
C HIS A 146 -5.57 11.99 0.18
N GLU A 147 -6.32 11.04 -0.39
CA GLU A 147 -7.64 10.68 0.16
C GLU A 147 -7.56 9.98 1.54
N ASN A 148 -6.56 9.15 1.76
CA ASN A 148 -6.41 8.37 3.00
C ASN A 148 -5.32 8.90 3.93
N ALA A 149 -4.70 10.03 3.60
CA ALA A 149 -3.48 10.45 4.27
C ALA A 149 -3.70 10.79 5.75
N ASP A 150 -4.82 11.41 6.10
CA ASP A 150 -5.14 11.73 7.50
C ASP A 150 -5.33 10.47 8.36
N LEU A 151 -5.97 9.44 7.80
CA LEU A 151 -6.16 8.15 8.49
C LEU A 151 -4.85 7.36 8.60
N LEU A 152 -3.98 7.45 7.58
CA LEU A 152 -2.75 6.68 7.52
C LEU A 152 -1.61 7.29 8.33
N PHE A 153 -1.47 8.62 8.29
CA PHE A 153 -0.40 9.33 9.00
C PHE A 153 -0.87 9.90 10.33
N GLY A 154 -2.17 10.18 10.52
CA GLY A 154 -2.74 10.73 11.74
C GLY A 154 -3.15 9.66 12.76
N ARG A 155 -4.42 9.64 13.14
CA ARG A 155 -4.93 8.73 14.18
C ARG A 155 -5.17 7.36 13.59
N SER A 156 -4.67 6.31 14.25
CA SER A 156 -4.92 4.93 13.82
C SER A 156 -6.42 4.66 13.68
N PRO A 157 -6.88 4.12 12.54
CA PRO A 157 -8.29 3.83 12.32
C PRO A 157 -8.79 2.81 13.34
N GLU A 158 -9.95 3.07 13.93
CA GLU A 158 -10.63 2.12 14.80
C GLU A 158 -11.21 0.99 13.93
N GLY A 159 -10.92 -0.26 14.29
CA GLY A 159 -11.39 -1.42 13.52
C GLY A 159 -11.42 -2.68 14.36
N SER A 160 -12.56 -3.36 14.37
CA SER A 160 -12.67 -4.72 14.92
C SER A 160 -12.28 -5.74 13.86
N PHE A 161 -11.40 -6.69 14.22
CA PHE A 161 -10.94 -7.77 13.36
C PHE A 161 -11.41 -9.12 13.92
N PRO A 162 -12.36 -9.81 13.25
CA PRO A 162 -12.86 -11.08 13.75
C PRO A 162 -11.75 -12.13 13.71
N TYR A 163 -11.57 -12.82 14.83
CA TYR A 163 -10.53 -13.84 14.97
C TYR A 163 -10.66 -14.92 13.89
N THR A 164 -9.60 -15.10 13.11
CA THR A 164 -9.54 -16.06 12.01
C THR A 164 -8.48 -17.11 12.31
N LYS A 165 -8.93 -18.35 12.53
CA LYS A 165 -8.04 -19.50 12.73
C LYS A 165 -7.32 -19.89 11.44
N CYS A 166 -6.04 -20.26 11.54
CA CYS A 166 -5.32 -20.93 10.46
C CYS A 166 -5.83 -22.36 10.25
N LYS A 167 -5.47 -23.00 9.12
CA LYS A 167 -5.92 -24.36 8.79
C LYS A 167 -5.62 -25.38 9.91
N GLU A 168 -4.42 -25.34 10.48
CA GLU A 168 -3.99 -26.24 11.57
C GLU A 168 -4.83 -26.05 12.85
N CYS A 169 -5.06 -24.81 13.28
CA CYS A 169 -5.87 -24.52 14.47
C CYS A 169 -7.37 -24.78 14.27
N ARG A 170 -7.86 -24.74 13.02
CA ARG A 170 -9.22 -25.19 12.70
C ARG A 170 -9.36 -26.70 12.89
N ALA A 171 -8.41 -27.49 12.39
CA ALA A 171 -8.43 -28.95 12.49
C ALA A 171 -8.42 -29.45 13.95
N LYS A 172 -7.56 -28.89 14.81
CA LYS A 172 -7.49 -29.26 16.25
C LYS A 172 -8.79 -29.05 17.02
N ASN A 173 -9.61 -28.08 16.59
CA ASN A 173 -10.89 -27.79 17.22
C ASN A 173 -11.98 -28.80 16.86
N VAL A 174 -11.84 -29.47 15.72
CA VAL A 174 -12.79 -30.50 15.23
C VAL A 174 -12.50 -31.84 15.89
N GLU A 175 -11.23 -32.13 16.21
CA GLU A 175 -10.83 -33.35 16.95
C GLU A 175 -11.13 -33.28 18.45
N SER A 176 -11.55 -32.11 18.95
CA SER A 176 -11.89 -31.90 20.36
C SER A 176 -13.41 -31.97 20.63
N GLN A 177 -14.21 -32.37 19.64
CA GLN A 177 -15.66 -32.59 19.71
C GLN A 177 -15.97 -34.05 19.42
#